data_AF-A0A536IXF3-F1
#
_entry.id   AF-A0A536IXF3-F1
#
_cell.length_a   1.000
_cell.length_b   1.000
_cell.length_c   1.000
_cell.angle_alpha   90.00
_cell.angle_beta   90.00
_cell.angle_gamma   90.00
#
_symmetry.space_group_name_H-M   'P 1'
#
loop_
_entity.id
_entity.type
_entity.pdbx_description
1 polymer ?
#
loop_
_entity_poly.entity_id
_entity_poly.type
_entity_poly.pdbx_seq_one_letter_code
_entity_poly.pdbx_strand_id
1 'polypeptide(L)'
;MAVVLAIGVALSIAGLVLLLNLFGAGDGVIRRVTSRDLGSLPPGFAASKRGFRIYAVLVIAVGVLCLGLAATTWLLPLGAAMLVAGAITFGIASMVAIAGEVETARSQKR
;
A
#
# COMPACT_ATOMS: atom_id res chain seq x y z
N MET A 1 -6.17 22.04 -0.89
CA MET A 1 -7.17 21.00 -0.56
C MET A 1 -7.59 20.16 -1.76
N ALA A 2 -7.93 20.76 -2.91
CA ALA A 2 -8.24 20.01 -4.14
C ALA A 2 -7.14 19.01 -4.56
N VAL A 3 -5.86 19.40 -4.47
CA VAL A 3 -4.72 18.52 -4.79
C VAL A 3 -4.65 17.33 -3.84
N VAL A 4 -4.80 17.55 -2.52
CA VAL A 4 -4.77 16.48 -1.51
C VAL A 4 -5.92 15.48 -1.74
N LEU A 5 -7.11 15.99 -2.06
CA LEU A 5 -8.26 15.17 -2.42
C LEU A 5 -7.96 14.34 -3.67
N ALA A 6 -7.43 14.95 -4.73
CA ALA A 6 -7.09 14.25 -5.97
C ALA A 6 -6.05 13.15 -5.75
N ILE A 7 -5.01 13.41 -4.95
CA ILE A 7 -4.01 12.41 -4.56
C ILE A 7 -4.67 11.28 -3.77
N GLY A 8 -5.53 11.62 -2.78
CA GLY A 8 -6.24 10.62 -1.98
C GLY A 8 -7.10 9.70 -2.83
N VAL A 9 -7.89 10.25 -3.75
CA VAL A 9 -8.70 9.49 -4.70
C VAL A 9 -7.82 8.60 -5.59
N ALA A 10 -6.76 9.16 -6.18
CA ALA A 10 -5.87 8.42 -7.06
C ALA A 10 -5.20 7.23 -6.35
N LEU A 11 -4.70 7.45 -5.13
CA LEU A 11 -4.06 6.39 -4.33
C LEU A 11 -5.07 5.33 -3.87
N SER A 12 -6.27 5.72 -3.44
CA SER A 12 -7.32 4.76 -3.06
C SER A 12 -7.75 3.90 -4.26
N ILE A 13 -7.94 4.50 -5.44
CA ILE A 13 -8.29 3.76 -6.66
C ILE A 13 -7.14 2.84 -7.07
N ALA A 14 -5.91 3.35 -7.15
CA ALA A 14 -4.75 2.55 -7.52
C ALA A 14 -4.54 1.39 -6.55
N GLY A 15 -4.62 1.66 -5.25
CA GLY A 15 -4.51 0.65 -4.20
C GLY A 15 -5.60 -0.43 -4.31
N LEU A 16 -6.85 -0.06 -4.57
CA LEU A 16 -7.94 -1.02 -4.80
C LEU A 16 -7.73 -1.87 -6.06
N VAL A 17 -7.33 -1.24 -7.17
CA VAL A 17 -7.01 -1.93 -8.43
C VAL A 17 -5.91 -2.98 -8.21
N LEU A 18 -4.85 -2.61 -7.48
CA LEU A 18 -3.73 -3.50 -7.17
C LEU A 18 -4.14 -4.61 -6.18
N LEU A 19 -4.89 -4.27 -5.14
CA LEU A 19 -5.30 -5.20 -4.08
C LEU A 19 -6.25 -6.29 -4.62
N LEU A 20 -7.24 -5.86 -5.41
CA LEU A 20 -8.23 -6.75 -6.03
C LEU A 20 -7.72 -7.39 -7.34
N ASN A 21 -6.50 -7.04 -7.76
CA ASN A 21 -5.91 -7.51 -9.01
C ASN A 21 -6.83 -7.28 -10.23
N LEU A 22 -7.49 -6.12 -10.29
CA LEU A 22 -8.42 -5.81 -11.37
C LEU A 22 -7.67 -5.85 -12.71
N PHE A 23 -8.24 -6.59 -13.67
CA PHE A 23 -7.64 -6.81 -14.99
C PHE A 23 -6.23 -7.43 -14.95
N GLY A 24 -5.86 -8.11 -13.86
CA GLY A 24 -4.51 -8.67 -13.68
C GLY A 24 -3.43 -7.62 -13.38
N ALA A 25 -3.81 -6.40 -12.99
CA ALA A 25 -2.86 -5.31 -12.74
C ALA A 25 -1.84 -5.65 -11.64
N GLY A 26 -2.28 -6.26 -10.55
CA GLY A 26 -1.41 -6.69 -9.46
C GLY A 26 -0.40 -7.75 -9.91
N ASP A 27 -0.86 -8.80 -10.58
CA ASP A 27 0.03 -9.83 -11.15
C ASP A 27 0.98 -9.24 -12.20
N GLY A 28 0.52 -8.26 -12.98
CA GLY A 28 1.33 -7.53 -13.95
C GLY A 28 2.47 -6.74 -13.29
N VAL A 29 2.18 -6.01 -12.22
CA VAL A 29 3.20 -5.28 -11.44
C VAL A 29 4.15 -6.27 -10.78
N ILE A 30 3.65 -7.36 -10.21
CA ILE A 30 4.51 -8.38 -9.61
C ILE A 30 5.52 -8.89 -10.64
N ARG A 31 5.02 -9.38 -11.78
CA ARG A 31 5.86 -9.98 -12.83
C ARG A 31 6.85 -9.01 -13.48
N ARG A 32 6.48 -7.73 -13.62
CA ARG A 32 7.29 -6.75 -14.37
C ARG A 32 8.18 -5.89 -13.49
N VAL A 33 7.84 -5.74 -12.22
CA VAL A 33 8.48 -4.79 -11.31
C VAL A 33 9.06 -5.51 -10.10
N THR A 34 8.22 -6.15 -9.27
CA THR A 34 8.69 -6.61 -7.95
C THR A 34 9.40 -7.96 -7.98
N SER A 35 9.16 -8.79 -8.99
CA SER A 35 9.80 -10.10 -9.15
C SER A 35 11.10 -10.06 -9.95
N ARG A 36 11.57 -8.88 -10.39
CA ARG A 36 12.82 -8.75 -11.14
C ARG A 36 13.99 -8.51 -10.19
N ASP A 37 15.07 -9.25 -10.38
CA ASP A 37 16.35 -8.97 -9.75
C ASP A 37 16.84 -7.58 -10.18
N LEU A 38 17.10 -6.70 -9.21
CA LEU A 38 17.67 -5.37 -9.45
C LEU A 38 19.21 -5.46 -9.46
N GLY A 39 19.74 -6.45 -10.18
CA GLY A 39 21.16 -6.79 -10.16
C GLY A 39 21.55 -7.54 -8.88
N SER A 40 22.11 -6.84 -7.89
CA SER A 40 22.62 -7.44 -6.65
C SER A 40 21.56 -7.63 -5.56
N LEU A 41 20.34 -7.10 -5.76
CA LEU A 41 19.24 -7.26 -4.83
C LEU A 41 18.21 -8.25 -5.38
N PRO A 42 18.05 -9.42 -4.73
CA PRO A 42 17.02 -10.37 -5.10
C PRO A 42 15.62 -9.83 -4.78
N PRO A 43 14.56 -10.33 -5.45
CA PRO A 43 13.20 -9.90 -5.23
C PRO A 43 12.78 -10.04 -3.76
N GLY A 44 12.24 -8.96 -3.20
CA GLY A 44 11.80 -8.86 -1.80
C GLY A 44 10.40 -9.44 -1.55
N PHE A 45 9.86 -9.17 -0.37
CA PHE A 45 8.55 -9.67 0.06
C PHE A 45 7.41 -9.28 -0.90
N ALA A 46 7.52 -8.09 -1.52
CA ALA A 46 6.59 -7.59 -2.53
C ALA A 46 6.53 -8.43 -3.83
N ALA A 47 7.47 -9.35 -4.06
CA ALA A 47 7.43 -10.30 -5.17
C ALA A 47 6.43 -11.44 -4.94
N SER A 48 6.01 -11.65 -3.69
CA SER A 48 4.98 -12.64 -3.35
C SER A 48 3.57 -12.03 -3.43
N LYS A 49 2.57 -12.85 -3.77
CA LYS A 49 1.16 -12.39 -3.77
C LYS A 49 0.72 -11.88 -2.39
N ARG A 50 1.19 -12.50 -1.32
CA ARG A 50 0.88 -12.10 0.05
C ARG A 50 1.49 -10.75 0.36
N GLY A 51 2.79 -10.56 0.11
CA GLY A 51 3.47 -9.30 0.39
C GLY A 51 2.95 -8.16 -0.47
N PHE A 52 2.71 -8.41 -1.76
CA PHE A 52 2.14 -7.41 -2.65
C PHE A 52 0.79 -6.87 -2.16
N ARG A 53 -0.09 -7.74 -1.63
CA ARG A 53 -1.36 -7.30 -1.04
C ARG A 53 -1.16 -6.36 0.15
N ILE A 54 -0.15 -6.61 0.99
CA ILE A 54 0.16 -5.72 2.13
C ILE A 54 0.62 -4.35 1.64
N TYR A 55 1.47 -4.29 0.61
CA TYR A 55 1.86 -3.03 -0.02
C TYR A 55 0.68 -2.30 -0.68
N ALA A 56 -0.25 -3.02 -1.32
CA ALA A 56 -1.47 -2.41 -1.84
C ALA A 56 -2.34 -1.82 -0.71
N VAL A 57 -2.45 -2.50 0.44
CA VAL A 57 -3.13 -1.96 1.63
C VAL A 57 -2.42 -0.70 2.15
N LEU A 58 -1.09 -0.63 2.14
CA LEU A 58 -0.35 0.58 2.50
C LEU A 58 -0.70 1.76 1.58
N VAL A 59 -0.77 1.52 0.27
CA VAL A 59 -1.18 2.55 -0.70
C VAL A 59 -2.60 3.04 -0.42
N ILE A 60 -3.53 2.13 -0.13
CA ILE A 60 -4.90 2.49 0.26
C ILE A 60 -4.90 3.32 1.55
N ALA A 61 -4.14 2.91 2.57
CA ALA A 61 -4.09 3.60 3.85
C ALA A 61 -3.60 5.05 3.69
N VAL A 62 -2.59 5.29 2.85
CA VAL A 62 -2.13 6.65 2.50
C VAL A 62 -3.22 7.42 1.75
N GLY A 63 -3.91 6.78 0.80
CA GLY A 63 -5.07 7.38 0.14
C GLY A 63 -6.16 7.82 1.12
N VAL A 64 -6.52 6.95 2.07
CA VAL A 64 -7.51 7.23 3.14
C VAL A 64 -7.06 8.38 4.04
N LEU A 65 -5.78 8.47 4.39
CA LEU A 65 -5.23 9.59 5.16
C LEU A 65 -5.38 10.92 4.39
N CYS A 66 -5.06 10.94 3.09
CA CYS A 66 -5.25 12.13 2.25
C CYS A 66 -6.73 12.52 2.13
N LEU A 67 -7.63 11.55 1.92
CA LEU A 67 -9.07 11.79 1.88
C LEU A 67 -9.60 12.30 3.22
N GLY A 68 -9.15 11.72 4.34
CA GLY A 68 -9.51 12.16 5.69
C GLY A 68 -9.05 13.58 5.96
N LEU A 69 -7.81 13.92 5.59
CA LEU A 69 -7.29 15.29 5.70
C LEU A 69 -8.13 16.28 4.89
N ALA A 70 -8.50 15.94 3.64
CA ALA A 70 -9.37 16.78 2.84
C ALA A 70 -10.77 16.93 3.45
N ALA A 71 -11.33 15.85 4.00
CA ALA A 71 -12.64 15.82 4.63
C ALA A 71 -12.74 16.68 5.90
N THR A 72 -11.63 16.93 6.60
CA THR A 72 -11.63 17.82 7.79
C THR A 72 -12.12 19.23 7.48
N THR A 73 -12.05 19.68 6.22
CA THR A 73 -12.46 21.02 5.79
C THR A 73 -13.97 21.22 5.68
N TRP A 74 -14.75 20.14 5.57
CA TRP A 74 -16.21 20.21 5.39
C TRP A 74 -16.99 19.27 6.31
N LEU A 75 -16.38 18.21 6.85
CA LEU A 75 -17.01 17.29 7.80
C LEU A 75 -15.97 16.70 8.76
N LEU A 76 -15.64 17.47 9.81
CA LEU A 76 -14.59 17.15 10.77
C LEU A 76 -14.69 15.74 11.40
N PRO A 77 -15.87 15.26 11.87
CA PRO A 77 -15.95 13.93 12.49
C PRO A 77 -15.58 12.80 11.52
N LEU A 78 -16.02 12.91 10.26
CA LEU A 78 -15.68 11.93 9.22
C LEU A 78 -14.19 11.99 8.89
N GLY A 79 -13.64 13.19 8.70
CA GLY A 79 -12.21 13.37 8.42
C GLY A 79 -11.33 12.80 9.54
N ALA A 80 -11.67 13.06 10.79
CA ALA A 80 -10.98 12.51 11.95
C ALA A 80 -11.05 10.97 12.01
N ALA A 81 -12.24 10.39 11.78
CA ALA A 81 -12.41 8.93 11.75
C ALA A 81 -11.56 8.28 10.64
N MET A 82 -11.54 8.88 9.44
CA MET A 82 -10.71 8.41 8.33
C MET A 82 -9.22 8.51 8.64
N LEU A 83 -8.78 9.60 9.26
CA LEU A 83 -7.38 9.78 9.67
C LEU A 83 -6.95 8.70 10.66
N VAL A 84 -7.77 8.42 11.67
CA VAL A 84 -7.49 7.37 12.66
C VAL A 84 -7.46 5.99 11.99
N ALA A 85 -8.47 5.66 11.19
CA ALA A 85 -8.54 4.37 10.50
C ALA A 85 -7.35 4.17 9.53
N GLY A 86 -6.99 5.20 8.78
CA GLY A 86 -5.84 5.20 7.87
C GLY A 86 -4.53 5.00 8.62
N ALA A 87 -4.34 5.70 9.74
CA ALA A 87 -3.12 5.61 10.56
C ALA A 87 -2.95 4.23 11.18
N ILE A 88 -4.03 3.65 11.76
CA ILE A 88 -4.00 2.30 12.33
C ILE A 88 -3.70 1.26 11.24
N THR A 89 -4.39 1.35 10.10
CA THR A 89 -4.19 0.44 8.97
C THR A 89 -2.75 0.52 8.45
N PHE A 90 -2.22 1.74 8.30
CA PHE A 90 -0.84 1.97 7.87
C PHE A 90 0.16 1.37 8.86
N GLY A 91 -0.04 1.58 10.17
CA GLY A 91 0.82 1.04 11.22
C GLY A 91 0.87 -0.49 11.19
N ILE A 92 -0.29 -1.14 11.17
CA ILE A 92 -0.39 -2.61 11.13
C ILE A 92 0.24 -3.16 9.84
N ALA A 93 -0.14 -2.61 8.68
CA ALA A 93 0.39 -3.08 7.40
C ALA A 93 1.90 -2.86 7.29
N SER A 94 2.44 -1.78 7.85
CA SER A 94 3.89 -1.50 7.88
C SER A 94 4.63 -2.54 8.72
N MET A 95 4.12 -2.87 9.91
CA MET A 95 4.72 -3.93 10.74
C MET A 95 4.74 -5.28 10.02
N VAL A 96 3.64 -5.63 9.34
CA VAL A 96 3.54 -6.88 8.56
C VAL A 96 4.50 -6.86 7.37
N ALA A 97 4.62 -5.74 6.66
CA ALA A 97 5.56 -5.59 5.55
C ALA A 97 7.01 -5.75 6.01
N ILE A 98 7.40 -5.06 7.08
CA ILE A 98 8.76 -5.14 7.64
C ILE A 98 9.08 -6.58 8.08
N ALA A 99 8.16 -7.23 8.81
CA ALA A 99 8.35 -8.62 9.22
C ALA A 99 8.51 -9.56 8.02
N GLY A 100 7.70 -9.36 6.97
CA GLY A 100 7.80 -10.13 5.73
C GLY A 100 9.11 -9.90 4.97
N GLU A 101 9.59 -8.66 4.89
CA GLU A 101 10.88 -8.34 4.28
C GLU A 101 12.05 -8.94 5.06
N VAL A 102 12.01 -8.90 6.40
CA VAL A 102 13.03 -9.53 7.25
C VAL A 102 13.08 -11.04 7.03
N GLU A 103 11.92 -11.71 6.97
CA GLU A 103 11.86 -13.14 6.72
C GLU A 103 12.38 -13.51 5.32
N THR A 104 11.99 -12.72 4.31
CA THR A 104 12.45 -12.91 2.92
C THR A 104 13.98 -12.76 2.82
N ALA A 105 14.54 -11.73 3.45
CA ALA A 105 15.98 -11.50 3.49
C ALA A 105 16.74 -12.59 4.24
N ARG A 106 16.16 -13.19 5.29
CA ARG A 106 16.77 -14.34 6.00
C ARG A 106 16.77 -15.59 5.14
N SER A 107 15.69 -15.86 4.41
CA SER A 107 15.60 -17.02 3.53
C SER A 107 16.62 -16.98 2.39
N GLN A 108 17.01 -15.79 1.93
CA GLN A 108 17.99 -15.64 0.84
C GLN A 108 19.44 -15.77 1.30
N LYS A 109 19.71 -15.61 2.60
CA LYS A 109 21.05 -15.78 3.18
C LYS A 109 21.36 -17.23 3.55
N ARG A 110 20.35 -18.10 3.58
CA ARG A 110 20.44 -19.49 4.00
C ARG A 110 20.61 -20.39 2.79
#